data_AF-A0ABD5V5I9-F1
#
_entry.id   AF-A0ABD5V5I9-F1
#
_cell.length_a   1.000
_cell.length_b   1.000
_cell.length_c   1.000
_cell.angle_alpha   90.00
_cell.angle_beta   90.00
_cell.angle_gamma   90.00
#
_symmetry.space_group_name_H-M   'P 1'
#
loop_
_entity.id
_entity.type
_entity.pdbx_description
1 polymer ?
#
loop_
_entity_poly.entity_id
_entity_poly.type
_entity_poly.pdbx_seq_one_letter_code
_entity_poly.pdbx_strand_id
1 'polypeptide(L)'
;MREVEVTATLDVPRAEVERTLTPESIVEYAGTYEIESVEQRAGKTVVEATGEDIGITLEFTEHGDGYSYVQRGEEGPFEEMRTRITVGGSEEARVTVRSEFTFGGWTAFLTDWLGADIRRDELQRLVASLARDLVDESDESDDPDE
;
A
#
# COMPACT_ATOMS: atom_id res chain seq x y z
N MET A 1 4.22 -1.21 -19.89
CA MET A 1 3.60 -0.56 -18.72
C MET A 1 2.17 -1.06 -18.57
N ARG A 2 1.83 -1.51 -17.37
CA ARG A 2 0.51 -1.96 -16.95
C ARG A 2 -0.02 -1.07 -15.83
N GLU A 3 -1.33 -1.05 -15.70
CA GLU A 3 -2.01 -0.31 -14.64
C GLU A 3 -3.06 -1.21 -13.99
N VAL A 4 -3.16 -1.11 -12.66
CA VAL A 4 -4.20 -1.74 -11.87
C VAL A 4 -4.74 -0.70 -10.88
N GLU A 5 -6.06 -0.66 -10.74
CA GLU A 5 -6.75 0.18 -9.77
C GLU A 5 -7.75 -0.64 -8.97
N VAL A 6 -7.77 -0.37 -7.65
CA VAL A 6 -8.75 -0.88 -6.69
C VAL A 6 -9.33 0.30 -5.94
N THR A 7 -10.65 0.32 -5.76
CA THR A 7 -11.34 1.33 -4.96
C THR A 7 -12.29 0.64 -3.99
N ALA A 8 -12.33 1.10 -2.75
CA ALA A 8 -13.35 0.75 -1.76
C ALA A 8 -13.91 1.99 -1.08
N THR A 9 -15.14 1.87 -0.61
CA THR A 9 -15.75 2.82 0.32
C THR A 9 -15.78 2.15 1.69
N LEU A 10 -15.31 2.87 2.70
CA LEU A 10 -15.30 2.44 4.10
C LEU A 10 -16.32 3.28 4.86
N ASP A 11 -17.07 2.63 5.75
CA ASP A 11 -18.08 3.28 6.60
C ASP A 11 -17.41 3.95 7.82
N VAL A 12 -16.34 4.70 7.57
CA VAL A 12 -15.60 5.48 8.57
C VAL A 12 -15.22 6.85 7.99
N PRO A 13 -15.05 7.89 8.84
CA PRO A 13 -14.63 9.21 8.40
C PRO A 13 -13.26 9.19 7.71
N ARG A 14 -13.09 10.05 6.70
CA ARG A 14 -11.79 10.22 6.00
C ARG A 14 -10.63 10.48 6.96
N ALA A 15 -10.85 11.30 7.98
CA ALA A 15 -9.80 11.68 8.93
C ALA A 15 -9.27 10.49 9.74
N GLU A 16 -10.07 9.45 9.93
CA GLU A 16 -9.65 8.24 10.63
C GLU A 16 -8.72 7.41 9.75
N VAL A 17 -9.13 7.18 8.51
CA VAL A 17 -8.28 6.54 7.48
C VAL A 17 -6.95 7.28 7.31
N GLU A 18 -6.97 8.61 7.24
CA GLU A 18 -5.75 9.42 7.09
C GLU A 18 -4.79 9.30 8.28
N ARG A 19 -5.31 9.05 9.49
CA ARG A 19 -4.48 8.87 10.69
C ARG A 19 -3.84 7.49 10.74
N THR A 20 -4.56 6.47 10.30
CA THR A 20 -4.08 5.08 10.24
C THR A 20 -3.12 4.87 9.07
N LEU A 21 -3.31 5.60 7.97
CA LEU A 21 -2.50 5.46 6.76
C LEU A 21 -1.11 6.09 6.93
N THR A 22 -0.10 5.25 7.10
CA THR A 22 1.31 5.63 7.19
C THR A 22 2.14 4.79 6.21
N PRO A 23 3.37 5.19 5.84
CA PRO A 23 4.24 4.37 5.01
C PRO A 23 4.44 2.95 5.56
N GLU A 24 4.54 2.81 6.88
CA GLU A 24 4.67 1.53 7.56
C GLU A 24 3.41 0.69 7.44
N SER A 25 2.26 1.23 7.85
CA SER A 25 0.99 0.51 7.79
C SER A 25 0.60 0.12 6.36
N ILE A 26 0.94 0.94 5.36
CA ILE A 26 0.76 0.58 3.93
C ILE A 26 1.52 -0.70 3.57
N VAL A 27 2.76 -0.85 4.03
CA VAL A 27 3.58 -2.05 3.75
C VAL A 27 3.04 -3.25 4.52
N GLU A 28 2.67 -3.06 5.78
CA GLU A 28 2.10 -4.11 6.63
C GLU A 28 0.76 -4.63 6.08
N TYR A 29 -0.16 -3.73 5.70
CA TYR A 29 -1.46 -4.11 5.13
C TYR A 29 -1.36 -4.82 3.79
N ALA A 30 -0.34 -4.49 2.97
CA ALA A 30 -0.06 -5.25 1.75
C ALA A 30 0.33 -6.70 2.05
N GLY A 31 0.87 -6.97 3.26
CA GLY A 31 1.08 -8.31 3.82
C GLY A 31 2.06 -9.18 3.05
N THR A 32 2.88 -8.57 2.17
CA THR A 32 3.80 -9.27 1.28
C THR A 32 5.25 -9.17 1.76
N TYR A 33 5.56 -8.14 2.54
CA TYR A 33 6.90 -7.85 3.01
C TYR A 33 6.89 -7.55 4.51
N GLU A 34 7.97 -7.94 5.18
CA GLU A 34 8.29 -7.57 6.56
C GLU A 34 9.19 -6.33 6.53
N ILE A 35 8.88 -5.31 7.31
CA ILE A 35 9.67 -4.08 7.37
C ILE A 35 10.98 -4.35 8.10
N GLU A 36 12.11 -4.02 7.47
CA GLU A 36 13.42 -4.07 8.09
C GLU A 36 13.82 -2.71 8.68
N SER A 37 13.49 -1.62 7.96
CA SER A 37 14.00 -0.28 8.26
C SER A 37 13.06 0.79 7.71
N VAL A 38 12.95 1.90 8.44
CA VAL A 38 12.17 3.08 8.07
C VAL A 38 13.00 4.32 8.34
N GLU A 39 13.23 5.10 7.29
CA GLU A 39 14.09 6.29 7.35
C GLU A 39 13.43 7.50 6.70
N GLN A 40 13.49 8.65 7.39
CA GLN A 40 13.07 9.92 6.81
C GLN A 40 14.23 10.57 6.05
N ARG A 41 14.02 10.84 4.76
CA ARG A 41 15.03 11.45 3.87
C ARG A 41 14.43 12.60 3.06
N ALA A 42 14.82 13.84 3.37
CA ALA A 42 14.47 15.03 2.59
C ALA A 42 12.96 15.18 2.28
N GLY A 43 12.10 14.96 3.27
CA GLY A 43 10.63 15.06 3.11
C GLY A 43 9.98 13.84 2.46
N LYS A 44 10.72 12.72 2.38
CA LYS A 44 10.23 11.41 1.95
C LYS A 44 10.47 10.39 3.05
N THR A 45 9.70 9.31 3.04
CA THR A 45 9.93 8.16 3.91
C THR A 45 10.43 7.00 3.05
N VAL A 46 11.59 6.47 3.37
CA VAL A 46 12.16 5.29 2.72
C VAL A 46 11.91 4.10 3.63
N VAL A 47 11.26 3.08 3.09
CA VAL A 47 10.99 1.82 3.79
C VAL A 47 11.77 0.72 3.08
N GLU A 48 12.62 0.04 3.83
CA GLU A 48 13.31 -1.18 3.41
C GLU A 48 12.53 -2.36 3.97
N ALA A 49 12.18 -3.33 3.12
CA ALA A 49 11.37 -4.47 3.50
C ALA A 49 11.78 -5.74 2.76
N THR A 50 11.58 -6.88 3.39
CA THR A 50 11.95 -8.21 2.88
C THR A 50 10.75 -9.12 2.75
N GLY A 51 10.65 -9.79 1.61
CA GLY A 51 9.74 -10.92 1.39
C GLY A 51 10.53 -12.24 1.36
N GLU A 52 9.84 -13.32 1.06
CA GLU A 52 10.36 -14.70 1.17
C GLU A 52 11.72 -14.93 0.46
N ASP A 53 11.95 -14.26 -0.68
CA ASP A 53 13.18 -14.43 -1.48
C ASP A 53 13.83 -13.10 -1.94
N ILE A 54 13.25 -11.95 -1.62
CA ILE A 54 13.68 -10.64 -2.16
C ILE A 54 13.58 -9.52 -1.13
N GLY A 55 14.54 -8.59 -1.18
CA GLY A 55 14.44 -7.28 -0.52
C GLY A 55 13.95 -6.22 -1.50
N ILE A 56 13.19 -5.25 -0.99
CA ILE A 56 12.73 -4.09 -1.75
C ILE A 56 12.95 -2.79 -0.98
N THR A 57 13.12 -1.69 -1.70
CA THR A 57 13.14 -0.35 -1.13
C THR A 57 12.00 0.47 -1.72
N LEU A 58 11.14 1.00 -0.85
CA LEU A 58 10.00 1.85 -1.23
C LEU A 58 10.25 3.28 -0.78
N GLU A 59 10.14 4.24 -1.70
CA GLU A 59 10.28 5.67 -1.40
C GLU A 59 8.91 6.34 -1.45
N PHE A 60 8.38 6.68 -0.28
CA PHE A 60 7.08 7.32 -0.09
C PHE A 60 7.19 8.85 -0.11
N THR A 61 6.14 9.46 -0.65
CA THR A 61 5.87 10.89 -0.61
C THR A 61 4.43 11.07 -0.13
N GLU A 62 4.27 11.84 0.94
CA GLU A 62 2.98 12.26 1.46
C GLU A 62 2.36 13.36 0.60
N HIS A 63 1.03 13.33 0.49
CA HIS A 63 0.21 14.33 -0.18
C HIS A 63 -0.98 14.66 0.72
N GLY A 64 -1.63 15.80 0.49
CA GLY A 64 -2.79 16.22 1.31
C GLY A 64 -4.03 15.32 1.19
N ASP A 65 -3.99 14.29 0.35
CA ASP A 65 -5.04 13.32 0.09
C ASP A 65 -4.53 11.87 0.17
N GLY A 66 -3.33 11.60 0.71
CA GLY A 66 -2.79 10.25 0.87
C GLY A 66 -1.30 10.16 0.54
N TYR A 67 -0.88 9.06 -0.08
CA TYR A 67 0.55 8.77 -0.32
C TYR A 67 0.81 8.31 -1.74
N SER A 68 2.00 8.58 -2.24
CA SER A 68 2.55 7.88 -3.40
C SER A 68 3.88 7.25 -3.05
N TYR A 69 4.18 6.07 -3.59
CA TYR A 69 5.51 5.50 -3.47
C TYR A 69 6.02 4.95 -4.80
N VAL A 70 7.34 4.83 -4.89
CA VAL A 70 8.03 4.15 -5.98
C VAL A 70 8.93 3.08 -5.41
N GLN A 71 9.07 1.97 -6.13
CA GLN A 71 10.14 1.01 -5.84
C GLN A 71 11.46 1.55 -6.39
N ARG A 72 12.51 1.48 -5.58
CA ARG A 72 13.88 1.81 -5.96
C ARG A 72 14.70 0.54 -6.10
N GLY A 73 15.75 0.62 -6.92
CA GLY A 73 16.64 -0.50 -7.20
C GLY A 73 16.12 -1.40 -8.31
N GLU A 74 16.94 -2.40 -8.65
CA GLU A 74 16.63 -3.46 -9.61
C GLU A 74 16.29 -4.78 -8.87
N GLU A 75 16.22 -4.71 -7.54
CA GLU A 75 15.92 -5.81 -6.63
C GLU A 75 14.40 -5.92 -6.50
N GLY A 76 13.84 -6.95 -7.12
CA GLY A 76 12.41 -7.25 -7.15
C GLY A 76 11.86 -7.49 -8.56
N PRO A 77 10.56 -7.78 -8.69
CA PRO A 77 9.98 -8.23 -9.95
C PRO A 77 9.77 -7.09 -10.96
N PHE A 78 9.77 -5.84 -10.52
CA PHE A 78 9.46 -4.67 -11.34
C PHE A 78 10.73 -3.93 -11.75
N GLU A 79 10.84 -3.62 -13.04
CA GLU A 79 11.82 -2.65 -13.55
C GLU A 79 11.43 -1.23 -13.11
N GLU A 80 10.12 -0.94 -13.11
CA GLU A 80 9.56 0.29 -12.58
C GLU A 80 8.23 -0.02 -11.90
N MET A 81 8.00 0.50 -10.70
CA MET A 81 6.69 0.51 -10.05
C MET A 81 6.47 1.85 -9.36
N ARG A 82 5.28 2.42 -9.59
CA ARG A 82 4.74 3.52 -8.80
C ARG A 82 3.32 3.20 -8.34
N THR A 83 2.99 3.57 -7.12
CA THR A 83 1.66 3.40 -6.57
C THR A 83 1.20 4.71 -5.93
N ARG A 84 -0.07 5.04 -6.13
CA ARG A 84 -0.76 6.18 -5.52
C ARG A 84 -1.95 5.66 -4.72
N ILE A 85 -2.03 6.07 -3.47
CA ILE A 85 -3.15 5.83 -2.57
C ILE A 85 -3.79 7.19 -2.32
N THR A 86 -5.08 7.32 -2.58
CA THR A 86 -5.86 8.53 -2.31
C THR A 86 -7.04 8.22 -1.41
N VAL A 87 -7.28 9.08 -0.43
CA VAL A 87 -8.42 9.04 0.48
C VAL A 87 -9.31 10.24 0.18
N GLY A 88 -10.48 9.96 -0.38
CA GLY A 88 -11.56 10.91 -0.62
C GLY A 88 -12.73 10.71 0.33
N GLY A 89 -13.81 11.46 0.10
CA GLY A 89 -15.00 11.42 0.96
C GLY A 89 -14.83 12.25 2.24
N SER A 90 -15.89 12.28 3.05
CA SER A 90 -15.93 13.01 4.32
C SER A 90 -16.39 12.09 5.45
N GLU A 91 -17.66 11.66 5.39
CA GLU A 91 -18.29 10.76 6.37
C GLU A 91 -18.03 9.29 6.05
N GLU A 92 -18.10 8.93 4.76
CA GLU A 92 -17.65 7.64 4.24
C GLU A 92 -16.36 7.85 3.45
N ALA A 93 -15.27 7.24 3.89
CA ALA A 93 -13.97 7.36 3.23
C ALA A 93 -13.95 6.54 1.94
N ARG A 94 -13.53 7.15 0.83
CA ARG A 94 -13.26 6.44 -0.42
C ARG A 94 -11.76 6.28 -0.61
N VAL A 95 -11.27 5.05 -0.49
CA VAL A 95 -9.85 4.71 -0.70
C VAL A 95 -9.66 4.18 -2.11
N THR A 96 -8.81 4.84 -2.89
CA THR A 96 -8.41 4.39 -4.23
C THR A 96 -6.92 4.13 -4.24
N VAL A 97 -6.53 2.94 -4.70
CA VAL A 97 -5.13 2.55 -4.88
C VAL A 97 -4.89 2.24 -6.35
N ARG A 98 -4.02 3.04 -6.97
CA ARG A 98 -3.63 2.90 -8.37
C ARG A 98 -2.15 2.58 -8.47
N SER A 99 -1.80 1.51 -9.17
CA SER A 99 -0.41 1.08 -9.37
C SER A 99 -0.09 0.98 -10.86
N GLU A 100 0.98 1.64 -11.28
CA GLU A 100 1.52 1.60 -12.63
C GLU A 100 2.90 0.94 -12.59
N PHE A 101 3.13 -0.08 -13.44
CA PHE A 101 4.37 -0.87 -13.37
C PHE A 101 4.82 -1.49 -14.70
N THR A 102 6.09 -1.84 -14.74
CA THR A 102 6.77 -2.60 -15.82
C THR A 102 7.57 -3.73 -15.18
N PHE A 103 7.44 -4.95 -15.69
CA PHE A 103 8.24 -6.10 -15.23
C PHE A 103 9.65 -6.06 -15.83
N GLY A 104 10.66 -6.47 -15.05
CA GLY A 104 12.04 -6.59 -15.52
C GLY A 104 12.41 -8.01 -16.01
N GLY A 105 13.40 -8.12 -16.91
CA GLY A 105 14.13 -9.36 -17.22
C GLY A 105 13.53 -10.35 -18.25
N TRP A 106 14.37 -11.28 -18.74
CA TRP A 106 14.02 -12.34 -19.74
C TRP A 106 13.02 -13.38 -19.18
N THR A 107 12.98 -13.61 -17.87
CA THR A 107 12.06 -14.55 -17.21
C THR A 107 10.62 -14.02 -17.10
N ALA A 108 10.36 -12.77 -17.49
CA ALA A 108 9.03 -12.13 -17.47
C ALA A 108 7.98 -12.85 -18.34
N PHE A 109 8.38 -13.64 -19.35
CA PHE A 109 7.42 -14.32 -20.24
C PHE A 109 6.63 -15.46 -19.56
N LEU A 110 7.12 -16.03 -18.45
CA LEU A 110 6.44 -17.13 -17.75
C LEU A 110 5.38 -16.68 -16.74
N THR A 111 5.24 -15.36 -16.51
CA THR A 111 4.34 -14.77 -15.50
C THR A 111 3.50 -13.61 -16.03
N ASP A 112 3.64 -13.23 -17.31
CA ASP A 112 3.01 -12.03 -17.85
C ASP A 112 1.47 -12.07 -17.91
N TRP A 113 0.79 -13.19 -17.65
CA TRP A 113 -0.68 -13.18 -17.49
C TRP A 113 -1.14 -13.05 -16.03
N LEU A 114 -0.30 -13.45 -15.07
CA LEU A 114 -0.64 -13.48 -13.64
C LEU A 114 -0.21 -12.21 -12.88
N GLY A 115 0.71 -11.41 -13.44
CA GLY A 115 1.31 -10.28 -12.73
C GLY A 115 0.34 -9.13 -12.40
N ALA A 116 -0.62 -8.82 -13.28
CA ALA A 116 -1.63 -7.81 -12.99
C ALA A 116 -2.66 -8.31 -11.97
N ASP A 117 -3.05 -9.58 -12.05
CA ASP A 117 -3.93 -10.21 -11.07
C ASP A 117 -3.27 -10.29 -9.69
N ILE A 118 -2.03 -10.75 -9.59
CA ILE A 118 -1.26 -10.77 -8.32
C ILE A 118 -1.17 -9.36 -7.73
N ARG A 119 -0.84 -8.36 -8.55
CA ARG A 119 -0.77 -6.98 -8.06
C ARG A 119 -2.14 -6.50 -7.61
N ARG A 120 -3.22 -6.84 -8.33
CA ARG A 120 -4.59 -6.51 -7.95
C ARG A 120 -4.97 -7.15 -6.62
N ASP A 121 -4.66 -8.42 -6.40
CA ASP A 121 -4.87 -9.14 -5.15
C ASP A 121 -4.12 -8.48 -3.98
N GLU A 122 -2.88 -8.04 -4.19
CA GLU A 122 -2.13 -7.31 -3.18
C GLU A 122 -2.79 -5.97 -2.83
N LEU A 123 -3.23 -5.19 -3.82
CA LEU A 123 -3.95 -3.94 -3.59
C LEU A 123 -5.31 -4.16 -2.89
N GLN A 124 -6.01 -5.24 -3.25
CA GLN A 124 -7.27 -5.63 -2.59
C GLN A 124 -7.03 -6.04 -1.14
N ARG A 125 -5.95 -6.80 -0.87
CA ARG A 125 -5.55 -7.15 0.50
C ARG A 125 -5.21 -5.92 1.31
N LEU A 126 -4.42 -4.98 0.78
CA LEU A 126 -4.12 -3.72 1.45
C LEU A 126 -5.39 -3.00 1.89
N VAL A 127 -6.32 -2.78 0.97
CA VAL A 127 -7.58 -2.07 1.28
C VAL A 127 -8.44 -2.86 2.26
N ALA A 128 -8.47 -4.19 2.15
CA ALA A 128 -9.24 -5.04 3.05
C ALA A 128 -8.62 -5.14 4.46
N SER A 129 -7.30 -5.12 4.59
CA SER A 129 -6.59 -5.11 5.87
C SER A 129 -6.80 -3.76 6.58
N LEU A 130 -6.64 -2.65 5.85
CA LEU A 130 -6.97 -1.31 6.34
C LEU A 130 -8.42 -1.25 6.85
N ALA A 131 -9.37 -1.78 6.08
CA ALA A 131 -10.78 -1.79 6.49
C ALA A 131 -11.04 -2.62 7.76
N ARG A 132 -10.29 -3.70 7.99
CA ARG A 132 -10.45 -4.52 9.20
C ARG A 132 -9.88 -3.82 10.43
N ASP A 133 -8.69 -3.25 10.29
CA ASP A 133 -8.01 -2.53 11.38
C ASP A 133 -8.89 -1.39 11.91
N LEU A 134 -9.50 -0.63 11.01
CA LEU A 134 -10.43 0.45 11.36
C LEU A 134 -11.70 -0.03 12.07
N VAL A 135 -12.15 -1.26 11.79
CA VAL A 135 -13.31 -1.85 12.49
C VAL A 135 -12.89 -2.31 13.89
N ASP A 136 -11.74 -3.00 14.01
CA ASP A 136 -11.22 -3.47 15.31
C ASP A 136 -10.93 -2.28 16.25
N GLU A 137 -10.36 -1.16 15.76
CA GLU A 137 -10.17 0.07 16.55
C GLU A 137 -11.49 0.72 17.01
N SER A 138 -12.55 0.59 16.22
CA SER A 138 -13.89 1.11 16.55
C SER A 138 -14.55 0.29 17.67
N ASP A 139 -14.38 -1.03 17.66
CA ASP A 139 -14.91 -1.93 18.68
C ASP A 139 -14.15 -1.78 20.03
N GLU A 140 -12.84 -1.53 20.02
CA GLU A 140 -12.07 -1.26 21.26
C GLU A 140 -12.36 0.12 21.88
N SER A 141 -12.84 1.08 21.09
CA SER A 141 -13.18 2.43 21.55
C SER A 141 -14.55 2.52 22.23
N ASP A 142 -15.40 1.48 22.12
CA ASP A 142 -16.74 1.38 22.71
C ASP A 142 -16.78 0.54 24.00
N ASP A 143 -15.62 0.31 24.65
CA ASP A 143 -15.52 -0.30 25.99
C ASP A 143 -15.31 0.78 27.09
N PRO A 144 -16.38 1.45 27.57
CA PRO A 144 -16.29 2.30 28.73
C PRO A 144 -16.56 1.50 30.00
N ASP A 145 -15.69 0.59 30.45
CA ASP A 145 -15.67 0.13 31.87
C ASP A 145 -14.48 -0.82 32.18
N GLU A 146 -13.49 -0.33 32.94
CA GLU A 146 -12.96 -0.99 34.17
C GLU A 146 -12.61 0.06 35.24
#